data_AF-A0A7X7RN11-F1
#
_entry.id   AF-A0A7X7RN11-F1
#
_cell.length_a   1.000
_cell.length_b   1.000
_cell.length_c   1.000
_cell.angle_alpha   90.00
_cell.angle_beta   90.00
_cell.angle_gamma   90.00
#
_symmetry.space_group_name_H-M   'P 1'
#
loop_
_entity.id
_entity.type
_entity.pdbx_description
1 polymer ?
#
loop_
_entity_poly.entity_id
_entity_poly.type
_entity_poly.pdbx_seq_one_letter_code
_entity_poly.pdbx_strand_id
1 'polypeptide(L)'
;IDGLYEIPEDEKTKNAWWARNRRQARITDAIAKSLDATRPVYHHQSGNLGDMHTVNCYLNWAPVQERSDWTEHWSAHGVKPLFFVEWGLPHISSWSSYRGPQFIWRCEAFQSLWAAEFAASFWGEAAYLDSDAAVRALDHEERLWAAGKPFRWSTLNQPLRALPQNYHAVQALFASDNWRFHRAWGVSAMLPWDQGDFWRRVAPTAEAAAETPLEGLKCPGIVPDRIQAGGQYIQDLGPRDAFLPTEVGAAFLRWNQPDCGFIAGPDEARTAKDHLFTPGATVRKSLLMLNDRRREQTVAWTWRLWRKGEKLMERQGHTRVAAGGQAAVPVTFDFPKRVRPGERLRLTAVFDFADGVTQVDEIALHAVLPPPPPQLYAPVHLIDPHGLTARLFDRLGVRYVRFDGTHAPAAGARVVIGREALDGSAVPWLTRLDEGLRVLVFEQRAETLERGLGFRIAERGARRLFPRAAHPVTRGLDEAAFRDWTGSGTLVTPHLTGLPAAETHDPHGTWC
;
A
#
# COMPACT_ATOMS: atom_id res chain seq x y z
N ILE A 1 -6.30 -5.42 19.32
CA ILE A 1 -5.84 -4.22 20.08
C ILE A 1 -6.94 -3.22 19.86
N ASP A 2 -7.85 -3.07 20.84
CA ASP A 2 -9.16 -2.44 20.60
C ASP A 2 -9.32 -1.20 21.51
N GLY A 3 -8.20 -0.77 22.12
CA GLY A 3 -8.18 0.30 23.12
C GLY A 3 -8.75 -0.09 24.49
N LEU A 4 -9.23 -1.33 24.65
CA LEU A 4 -9.84 -1.82 25.90
C LEU A 4 -8.82 -2.12 27.01
N TYR A 5 -7.70 -2.76 26.65
CA TYR A 5 -6.70 -3.17 27.62
C TYR A 5 -5.44 -2.34 27.43
N GLU A 6 -4.98 -1.66 28.48
CA GLU A 6 -3.56 -1.33 28.56
C GLU A 6 -2.80 -2.67 28.46
N ILE A 7 -1.70 -2.71 27.67
CA ILE A 7 -0.89 -3.93 27.49
C ILE A 7 -0.72 -4.56 28.88
N PRO A 8 -1.15 -5.82 29.09
CA PRO A 8 -1.11 -6.45 30.39
C PRO A 8 0.27 -6.31 31.00
N GLU A 9 0.31 -5.94 32.27
CA GLU A 9 1.54 -5.78 33.03
C GLU A 9 2.21 -7.14 33.26
N ASP A 10 2.85 -7.71 32.24
CA ASP A 10 3.73 -8.85 32.47
C ASP A 10 5.01 -8.37 33.18
N GLU A 11 5.48 -9.14 34.17
CA GLU A 11 6.67 -8.77 34.95
C GLU A 11 7.98 -8.88 34.15
N LYS A 12 7.96 -9.50 32.98
CA LYS A 12 9.16 -9.78 32.17
C LYS A 12 9.58 -8.62 31.27
N THR A 13 8.66 -7.69 30.98
CA THR A 13 8.91 -6.50 30.14
C THR A 13 9.14 -5.20 30.92
N LYS A 14 8.93 -5.20 32.25
CA LYS A 14 9.15 -4.03 33.12
C LYS A 14 10.63 -3.75 33.37
N ASN A 15 11.25 -2.91 32.54
CA ASN A 15 12.46 -2.21 32.98
C ASN A 15 12.10 -0.92 33.73
N ALA A 16 12.99 -0.47 34.63
CA ALA A 16 12.75 0.71 35.47
C ALA A 16 12.47 1.98 34.65
N TRP A 17 13.02 2.07 33.43
CA TRP A 17 12.81 3.18 32.52
C TRP A 17 11.34 3.26 32.07
N TRP A 18 10.73 2.15 31.67
CA TRP A 18 9.32 2.10 31.24
C TRP A 18 8.37 2.51 32.35
N ALA A 19 8.55 1.94 33.55
CA ALA A 19 7.69 2.21 34.70
C ALA A 19 7.75 3.69 35.13
N ARG A 20 8.96 4.28 35.12
CA ARG A 20 9.16 5.70 35.40
C ARG A 20 8.42 6.59 34.40
N ASN A 21 8.53 6.30 33.11
CA ASN A 21 7.88 7.10 32.06
C ASN A 21 6.35 7.01 32.14
N ARG A 22 5.79 5.82 32.41
CA ARG A 22 4.33 5.65 32.60
C ARG A 22 3.82 6.44 33.81
N ARG A 23 4.54 6.41 34.94
CA ARG A 23 4.19 7.20 36.13
C ARG A 23 4.24 8.69 35.81
N GLN A 24 5.29 9.16 35.15
CA GLN A 24 5.43 10.57 34.77
C GLN A 24 4.31 11.01 33.83
N ALA A 25 3.97 10.20 32.83
CA ALA A 25 2.87 10.48 31.90
C ALA A 25 1.53 10.66 32.63
N ARG A 26 1.21 9.80 33.62
CA ARG A 26 -0.01 9.94 34.44
C ARG A 26 -0.03 11.21 35.29
N ILE A 27 1.13 11.64 35.82
CA ILE A 27 1.23 12.93 36.52
C ILE A 27 0.97 14.09 35.55
N THR A 28 1.57 14.06 34.36
CA THR A 28 1.35 15.07 33.32
C THR A 28 -0.10 15.09 32.85
N ASP A 29 -0.74 13.93 32.71
CA ASP A 29 -2.18 13.81 32.38
C ASP A 29 -3.05 14.49 33.44
N ALA A 30 -2.83 14.19 34.72
CA ALA A 30 -3.56 14.82 35.82
C ALA A 30 -3.38 16.35 35.86
N ILE A 31 -2.16 16.85 35.62
CA ILE A 31 -1.89 18.28 35.56
C ILE A 31 -2.63 18.90 34.36
N ALA A 32 -2.52 18.33 33.17
CA ALA A 32 -3.20 18.85 31.97
C ALA A 32 -4.72 18.90 32.16
N LYS A 33 -5.32 17.85 32.71
CA LYS A 33 -6.77 17.78 32.99
C LYS A 33 -7.21 18.72 34.10
N SER A 34 -6.34 19.08 35.04
CA SER A 34 -6.64 20.13 36.04
C SER A 34 -6.74 21.53 35.42
N LEU A 35 -6.09 21.75 34.27
CA LEU A 35 -6.14 23.01 33.52
C LEU A 35 -7.30 23.03 32.52
N ASP A 36 -7.51 21.94 31.78
CA ASP A 36 -8.63 21.77 30.86
C ASP A 36 -9.00 20.28 30.69
N ALA A 37 -10.05 19.84 31.39
CA ALA A 37 -10.55 18.48 31.31
C ALA A 37 -11.42 18.20 30.06
N THR A 38 -11.70 19.21 29.22
CA THR A 38 -12.58 19.05 28.04
C THR A 38 -11.85 18.50 26.82
N ARG A 39 -10.53 18.33 26.89
CA ARG A 39 -9.67 17.91 25.78
C ARG A 39 -8.98 16.59 26.09
N PRO A 40 -8.80 15.70 25.10
CA PRO A 40 -8.00 14.50 25.30
C PRO A 40 -6.53 14.87 25.53
N VAL A 41 -5.87 14.18 26.46
CA VAL A 41 -4.43 14.33 26.68
C VAL A 41 -3.66 13.40 25.75
N TYR A 42 -2.78 14.01 24.96
CA TYR A 42 -1.89 13.31 24.06
C TYR A 42 -0.59 12.90 24.76
N HIS A 43 -0.25 11.62 24.63
CA HIS A 43 1.08 11.09 24.94
C HIS A 43 1.72 10.53 23.67
N HIS A 44 2.97 10.90 23.38
CA HIS A 44 3.70 10.40 22.22
C HIS A 44 4.04 8.91 22.39
N GLN A 45 3.76 8.09 21.36
CA GLN A 45 4.08 6.65 21.31
C GLN A 45 3.79 5.88 22.61
N SER A 46 2.57 6.02 23.12
CA SER A 46 2.19 5.51 24.44
C SER A 46 1.36 4.23 24.42
N GLY A 47 1.09 3.68 23.23
CA GLY A 47 0.14 2.60 23.06
C GLY A 47 -1.22 3.02 23.61
N ASN A 48 -1.82 2.21 24.49
CA ASN A 48 -3.15 2.47 25.02
C ASN A 48 -3.21 3.35 26.30
N LEU A 49 -2.22 4.21 26.56
CA LEU A 49 -2.19 5.05 27.77
C LEU A 49 -3.17 6.23 27.68
N GLY A 50 -4.02 6.40 28.70
CA GLY A 50 -4.85 7.62 28.82
C GLY A 50 -5.96 7.68 27.78
N ASP A 51 -6.21 8.87 27.22
CA ASP A 51 -7.41 9.16 26.42
C ASP A 51 -7.31 8.68 24.96
N MET A 52 -6.10 8.41 24.46
CA MET A 52 -5.85 8.06 23.05
C MET A 52 -5.04 6.77 22.94
N HIS A 53 -5.13 6.11 21.78
CA HIS A 53 -4.15 5.10 21.39
C HIS A 53 -3.12 5.73 20.45
N THR A 54 -1.85 5.77 20.84
CA THR A 54 -0.80 6.46 20.08
C THR A 54 0.37 5.53 19.76
N VAL A 55 0.77 5.45 18.50
CA VAL A 55 1.78 4.49 18.04
C VAL A 55 2.60 5.04 16.88
N ASN A 56 3.91 4.78 16.90
CA ASN A 56 4.78 4.97 15.74
C ASN A 56 4.56 3.76 14.82
N CYS A 57 4.06 4.01 13.62
CA CYS A 57 3.51 3.01 12.72
C CYS A 57 4.31 2.98 11.41
N TYR A 58 5.40 2.22 11.41
CA TYR A 58 6.24 1.99 10.23
C TYR A 58 5.90 0.65 9.58
N LEU A 59 4.84 0.63 8.77
CA LEU A 59 4.44 -0.60 8.06
C LEU A 59 5.34 -0.89 6.85
N ASN A 60 6.18 0.07 6.45
CA ASN A 60 7.17 -0.03 5.37
C ASN A 60 6.63 -0.72 4.11
N TRP A 61 7.14 -1.91 3.80
CA TRP A 61 6.86 -2.66 2.57
C TRP A 61 5.63 -3.55 2.60
N ALA A 62 4.86 -3.53 3.71
CA ALA A 62 3.55 -4.17 3.78
C ALA A 62 2.73 -3.78 2.53
N PRO A 63 2.09 -4.74 1.85
CA PRO A 63 1.46 -4.46 0.56
C PRO A 63 0.33 -3.41 0.68
N VAL A 64 0.20 -2.61 -0.38
CA VAL A 64 -0.57 -1.35 -0.36
C VAL A 64 -2.03 -1.60 0.03
N GLN A 65 -2.64 -2.68 -0.46
CA GLN A 65 -4.02 -2.99 -0.15
C GLN A 65 -4.21 -3.30 1.34
N GLU A 66 -3.38 -4.17 1.89
CA GLU A 66 -3.48 -4.68 3.25
C GLU A 66 -3.33 -3.53 4.25
N ARG A 67 -2.50 -2.53 3.92
CA ARG A 67 -2.41 -1.29 4.69
C ARG A 67 -3.72 -0.51 4.70
N SER A 68 -4.44 -0.45 3.57
CA SER A 68 -5.76 0.19 3.47
C SER A 68 -6.84 -0.60 4.23
N ASP A 69 -6.69 -1.93 4.36
CA ASP A 69 -7.64 -2.80 5.06
C ASP A 69 -7.38 -2.84 6.58
N TRP A 70 -6.13 -2.65 6.99
CA TRP A 70 -5.63 -2.91 8.35
C TRP A 70 -6.48 -2.31 9.48
N THR A 71 -6.96 -1.09 9.29
CA THR A 71 -7.67 -0.34 10.34
C THR A 71 -9.17 -0.63 10.39
N GLU A 72 -9.68 -1.53 9.56
CA GLU A 72 -11.08 -1.98 9.59
C GLU A 72 -11.48 -2.48 10.99
N HIS A 73 -10.65 -3.34 11.61
CA HIS A 73 -10.91 -3.85 12.96
C HIS A 73 -11.02 -2.72 13.99
N TRP A 74 -10.11 -1.74 13.94
CA TRP A 74 -10.18 -0.59 14.83
C TRP A 74 -11.42 0.25 14.58
N SER A 75 -11.82 0.41 13.32
CA SER A 75 -13.04 1.14 12.96
C SER A 75 -14.29 0.49 13.58
N ALA A 76 -14.35 -0.84 13.61
CA ALA A 76 -15.49 -1.60 14.14
C ALA A 76 -15.47 -1.74 15.67
N HIS A 77 -14.29 -1.87 16.28
CA HIS A 77 -14.14 -2.30 17.68
C HIS A 77 -13.37 -1.33 18.57
N GLY A 78 -12.67 -0.34 17.99
CA GLY A 78 -11.85 0.60 18.73
C GLY A 78 -12.68 1.53 19.62
N VAL A 79 -12.21 1.74 20.86
CA VAL A 79 -12.92 2.56 21.87
C VAL A 79 -12.27 3.92 22.14
N LYS A 80 -11.13 4.22 21.49
CA LYS A 80 -10.36 5.47 21.67
C LYS A 80 -10.02 6.10 20.32
N PRO A 81 -9.71 7.41 20.28
CA PRO A 81 -9.03 8.00 19.14
C PRO A 81 -7.70 7.30 18.86
N LEU A 82 -7.46 6.93 17.60
CA LEU A 82 -6.21 6.32 17.15
C LEU A 82 -5.34 7.37 16.46
N PHE A 83 -4.10 7.50 16.91
CA PHE A 83 -3.11 8.39 16.33
C PHE A 83 -1.87 7.59 15.89
N PHE A 84 -1.63 7.56 14.59
CA PHE A 84 -0.32 7.19 14.03
C PHE A 84 0.62 8.39 14.14
N VAL A 85 1.40 8.40 15.23
CA VAL A 85 2.28 9.50 15.61
C VAL A 85 3.46 9.64 14.67
N GLU A 86 3.91 8.53 14.12
CA GLU A 86 4.84 8.47 13.00
C GLU A 86 4.29 7.44 12.03
N TRP A 87 3.42 7.88 11.13
CA TRP A 87 2.95 7.04 10.05
C TRP A 87 4.01 7.01 8.97
N GLY A 88 4.80 5.95 8.94
CA GLY A 88 5.74 5.74 7.87
C GLY A 88 4.97 5.45 6.59
N LEU A 89 5.22 6.22 5.54
CA LEU A 89 5.24 5.65 4.20
C LEU A 89 6.27 4.49 4.18
N PRO A 90 6.57 3.82 3.06
CA PRO A 90 7.86 3.16 3.00
C PRO A 90 8.93 4.16 3.49
N HIS A 91 9.54 3.88 4.64
CA HIS A 91 10.45 4.81 5.31
C HIS A 91 11.75 4.84 4.51
N ILE A 92 12.39 6.00 4.39
CA ILE A 92 13.60 6.17 3.58
C ILE A 92 14.68 5.10 3.87
N SER A 93 14.88 4.73 5.15
CA SER A 93 15.88 3.70 5.52
C SER A 93 15.53 2.29 5.05
N SER A 94 14.28 2.01 4.69
CA SER A 94 13.86 0.71 4.17
C SER A 94 14.38 0.42 2.77
N TRP A 95 14.96 1.41 2.07
CA TRP A 95 15.69 1.25 0.81
C TRP A 95 17.15 0.82 0.97
N SER A 96 17.69 0.81 2.19
CA SER A 96 19.01 0.25 2.42
C SER A 96 18.97 -1.28 2.37
N SER A 97 20.09 -1.92 2.04
CA SER A 97 20.29 -3.36 2.29
C SER A 97 20.56 -3.69 3.77
N TYR A 98 20.85 -2.68 4.60
CA TYR A 98 21.22 -2.87 6.00
C TYR A 98 20.04 -3.33 6.87
N ARG A 99 20.24 -4.37 7.68
CA ARG A 99 19.20 -4.99 8.54
C ARG A 99 19.58 -5.06 10.01
N GLY A 100 20.46 -4.17 10.47
CA GLY A 100 20.83 -4.06 11.88
C GLY A 100 22.10 -4.85 12.24
N PRO A 101 22.37 -5.04 13.55
CA PRO A 101 21.47 -4.75 14.67
C PRO A 101 21.45 -3.29 15.13
N GLN A 102 22.40 -2.45 14.69
CA GLN A 102 22.45 -1.05 15.13
C GLN A 102 21.37 -0.20 14.46
N PHE A 103 21.04 0.93 15.09
CA PHE A 103 20.19 1.94 14.46
C PHE A 103 20.93 2.55 13.26
N ILE A 104 20.40 2.36 12.06
CA ILE A 104 21.03 2.70 10.77
C ILE A 104 21.56 4.14 10.68
N TRP A 105 20.93 5.09 11.38
CA TRP A 105 21.33 6.49 11.41
C TRP A 105 22.51 6.79 12.35
N ARG A 106 22.95 5.82 13.14
CA ARG A 106 24.03 5.96 14.15
C ARG A 106 25.22 5.03 13.91
N CYS A 107 25.22 4.27 12.82
CA CYS A 107 26.30 3.35 12.50
C CYS A 107 26.87 3.56 11.10
N GLU A 108 28.08 3.04 10.91
CA GLU A 108 28.69 2.81 9.60
C GLU A 108 28.58 1.32 9.31
N ALA A 109 28.14 0.98 8.10
CA ALA A 109 27.98 -0.40 7.66
C ALA A 109 28.23 -0.48 6.15
N PHE A 110 28.64 -1.65 5.67
CA PHE A 110 28.53 -1.96 4.25
C PHE A 110 27.06 -2.17 3.92
N GLN A 111 26.55 -1.36 3.00
CA GLN A 111 25.15 -1.33 2.65
C GLN A 111 24.96 -0.80 1.23
N SER A 112 23.86 -1.17 0.60
CA SER A 112 23.56 -0.83 -0.79
C SER A 112 22.22 -0.14 -0.92
N LEU A 113 22.08 0.65 -1.99
CA LEU A 113 20.83 1.32 -2.32
C LEU A 113 19.94 0.38 -3.14
N TRP A 114 18.90 -0.17 -2.52
CA TRP A 114 17.97 -1.12 -3.16
C TRP A 114 16.74 -0.43 -3.80
N ALA A 115 16.97 0.69 -4.50
CA ALA A 115 15.88 1.49 -5.06
C ALA A 115 15.12 0.80 -6.19
N ALA A 116 15.83 0.20 -7.14
CA ALA A 116 15.18 -0.50 -8.23
C ALA A 116 14.50 -1.79 -7.75
N GLU A 117 15.13 -2.52 -6.83
CA GLU A 117 14.67 -3.79 -6.28
C GLU A 117 13.32 -3.66 -5.58
N PHE A 118 13.17 -2.65 -4.71
CA PHE A 118 11.88 -2.41 -4.05
C PHE A 118 10.83 -1.81 -5.00
N ALA A 119 11.24 -0.93 -5.90
CA ALA A 119 10.34 -0.28 -6.86
C ALA A 119 9.84 -1.25 -7.96
N ALA A 120 10.60 -2.29 -8.31
CA ALA A 120 10.24 -3.27 -9.33
C ALA A 120 8.92 -3.97 -9.05
N SER A 121 8.53 -4.13 -7.79
CA SER A 121 7.21 -4.69 -7.43
C SER A 121 6.02 -3.81 -7.85
N PHE A 122 6.27 -2.53 -8.14
CA PHE A 122 5.24 -1.57 -8.56
C PHE A 122 5.35 -1.16 -10.03
N TRP A 123 6.57 -1.15 -10.58
CA TRP A 123 6.88 -0.66 -11.92
C TRP A 123 7.39 -1.73 -12.91
N GLY A 124 7.67 -2.95 -12.44
CA GLY A 124 8.29 -3.99 -13.26
C GLY A 124 9.65 -3.55 -13.82
N GLU A 125 9.88 -3.80 -15.11
CA GLU A 125 11.12 -3.41 -15.80
C GLU A 125 11.39 -1.90 -15.74
N ALA A 126 10.35 -1.08 -15.65
CA ALA A 126 10.51 0.37 -15.62
C ALA A 126 11.27 0.87 -14.38
N ALA A 127 11.38 0.05 -13.32
CA ALA A 127 12.21 0.38 -12.15
C ALA A 127 13.72 0.37 -12.45
N TYR A 128 14.14 -0.32 -13.52
CA TYR A 128 15.54 -0.46 -13.91
C TYR A 128 15.95 0.49 -15.05
N LEU A 129 15.11 1.47 -15.39
CA LEU A 129 15.45 2.45 -16.43
C LEU A 129 16.56 3.40 -15.93
N ASP A 130 17.62 3.49 -16.71
CA ASP A 130 18.74 4.39 -16.45
C ASP A 130 18.34 5.84 -16.72
N SER A 131 18.08 6.56 -15.63
CA SER A 131 18.04 8.03 -15.65
C SER A 131 19.38 8.58 -15.20
N ASP A 132 19.70 9.83 -15.57
CA ASP A 132 20.91 10.50 -15.10
C ASP A 132 21.03 10.49 -13.56
N ALA A 133 19.90 10.54 -12.85
CA ALA A 133 19.89 10.46 -11.39
C ALA A 133 20.21 9.05 -10.88
N ALA A 134 19.71 8.01 -11.55
CA ALA A 134 20.01 6.62 -11.23
C ALA A 134 21.49 6.30 -11.47
N VAL A 135 22.04 6.71 -12.62
CA VAL A 135 23.47 6.55 -12.94
C VAL A 135 24.34 7.26 -11.89
N ARG A 136 24.02 8.51 -11.54
CA ARG A 136 24.76 9.23 -10.48
C ARG A 136 24.68 8.56 -9.11
N ALA A 137 23.53 7.96 -8.78
CA ALA A 137 23.36 7.24 -7.52
C ALA A 137 24.22 5.97 -7.49
N LEU A 138 24.24 5.20 -8.58
CA LEU A 138 25.10 4.03 -8.76
C LEU A 138 26.59 4.41 -8.72
N ASP A 139 27.01 5.40 -9.50
CA ASP A 139 28.40 5.91 -9.48
C ASP A 139 28.83 6.36 -8.07
N HIS A 140 27.91 6.94 -7.31
CA HIS A 140 28.17 7.34 -5.93
C HIS A 140 28.34 6.14 -5.01
N GLU A 141 27.46 5.15 -5.09
CA GLU A 141 27.57 3.90 -4.34
C GLU A 141 28.86 3.15 -4.69
N GLU A 142 29.20 3.02 -5.98
CA GLU A 142 30.42 2.36 -6.44
C GLU A 142 31.68 3.01 -5.86
N ARG A 143 31.73 4.34 -5.80
CA ARG A 143 32.85 5.05 -5.14
C ARG A 143 32.95 4.76 -3.65
N LEU A 144 31.82 4.61 -2.95
CA LEU A 144 31.81 4.25 -1.53
C LEU A 144 32.34 2.83 -1.33
N TRP A 145 31.93 1.88 -2.17
CA TRP A 145 32.44 0.51 -2.15
C TRP A 145 33.92 0.43 -2.51
N ALA A 146 34.37 1.18 -3.52
CA ALA A 146 35.78 1.22 -3.93
C ALA A 146 36.72 1.72 -2.82
N ALA A 147 36.21 2.50 -1.86
CA ALA A 147 36.98 2.92 -0.69
C ALA A 147 37.30 1.77 0.28
N GLY A 148 36.61 0.62 0.18
CA GLY A 148 36.85 -0.57 1.00
C GLY A 148 36.54 -0.38 2.49
N LYS A 149 35.70 0.60 2.84
CA LYS A 149 35.34 0.95 4.24
C LYS A 149 33.82 1.02 4.40
N PRO A 150 33.27 0.71 5.58
CA PRO A 150 31.85 0.92 5.84
C PRO A 150 31.51 2.42 5.81
N PHE A 151 30.25 2.74 5.54
CA PHE A 151 29.79 4.12 5.42
C PHE A 151 28.41 4.32 6.03
N ARG A 152 28.08 5.59 6.29
CA ARG A 152 26.81 5.98 6.92
C ARG A 152 25.68 5.97 5.90
N TRP A 153 24.47 5.60 6.35
CA TRP A 153 23.28 5.70 5.48
C TRP A 153 23.02 7.11 4.94
N SER A 154 23.45 8.15 5.68
CA SER A 154 23.33 9.54 5.23
C SER A 154 24.10 9.86 3.94
N THR A 155 25.03 9.00 3.49
CA THR A 155 25.69 9.16 2.18
C THR A 155 24.82 8.67 1.03
N LEU A 156 23.98 7.65 1.26
CA LEU A 156 23.11 7.05 0.24
C LEU A 156 21.70 7.66 0.20
N ASN A 157 21.21 8.20 1.32
CA ASN A 157 19.84 8.74 1.36
C ASN A 157 19.64 10.00 0.49
N GLN A 158 20.69 10.78 0.22
CA GLN A 158 20.62 11.96 -0.65
C GLN A 158 20.49 11.56 -2.12
N PRO A 159 21.35 10.66 -2.67
CA PRO A 159 21.13 10.06 -3.98
C PRO A 159 19.73 9.44 -4.14
N LEU A 160 19.21 8.75 -3.13
CA LEU A 160 17.86 8.17 -3.16
C LEU A 160 16.77 9.23 -3.38
N ARG A 161 16.83 10.36 -2.68
CA ARG A 161 15.87 11.48 -2.85
C ARG A 161 15.88 12.08 -4.25
N ALA A 162 16.96 11.88 -5.01
CA ALA A 162 17.04 12.32 -6.39
C ALA A 162 16.33 11.37 -7.38
N LEU A 163 15.77 10.24 -6.93
CA LEU A 163 15.09 9.24 -7.75
C LEU A 163 13.57 9.40 -7.72
N PRO A 164 12.94 10.24 -8.57
CA PRO A 164 11.51 10.53 -8.50
C PRO A 164 10.64 9.27 -8.66
N GLN A 165 10.97 8.38 -9.60
CA GLN A 165 10.19 7.18 -9.85
C GLN A 165 10.36 6.09 -8.77
N ASN A 166 11.59 5.83 -8.34
CA ASN A 166 11.90 4.71 -7.45
C ASN A 166 11.82 5.06 -5.96
N TYR A 167 11.66 6.34 -5.62
CA TYR A 167 11.46 6.82 -4.26
C TYR A 167 10.14 7.58 -4.10
N HIS A 168 10.03 8.81 -4.61
CA HIS A 168 8.86 9.66 -4.37
C HIS A 168 7.56 9.11 -4.97
N ALA A 169 7.59 8.52 -6.18
CA ALA A 169 6.40 7.95 -6.81
C ALA A 169 5.94 6.66 -6.09
N VAL A 170 6.87 5.89 -5.51
CA VAL A 170 6.53 4.77 -4.64
C VAL A 170 5.85 5.29 -3.37
N GLN A 171 6.43 6.28 -2.70
CA GLN A 171 5.80 6.92 -1.54
C GLN A 171 4.42 7.52 -1.88
N ALA A 172 4.28 8.16 -3.03
CA ALA A 172 3.03 8.73 -3.52
C ALA A 172 1.95 7.68 -3.78
N LEU A 173 2.32 6.47 -4.23
CA LEU A 173 1.40 5.34 -4.39
C LEU A 173 0.77 4.95 -3.03
N PHE A 174 1.60 4.82 -2.00
CA PHE A 174 1.14 4.51 -0.64
C PHE A 174 0.33 5.65 -0.03
N ALA A 175 0.80 6.89 -0.14
CA ALA A 175 0.09 8.08 0.33
C ALA A 175 -1.29 8.20 -0.34
N SER A 176 -1.34 8.03 -1.65
CA SER A 176 -2.58 8.16 -2.40
C SER A 176 -3.61 7.13 -1.98
N ASP A 177 -3.20 5.86 -1.82
CA ASP A 177 -4.12 4.78 -1.45
C ASP A 177 -4.50 4.76 0.02
N ASN A 178 -3.50 4.68 0.90
CA ASN A 178 -3.73 4.38 2.29
C ASN A 178 -4.30 5.56 3.07
N TRP A 179 -3.86 6.79 2.78
CA TRP A 179 -4.24 7.96 3.58
C TRP A 179 -5.76 8.17 3.64
N ARG A 180 -6.42 8.13 2.48
CA ARG A 180 -7.89 8.29 2.41
C ARG A 180 -8.64 7.15 3.09
N PHE A 181 -8.12 5.92 3.04
CA PHE A 181 -8.77 4.76 3.67
C PHE A 181 -8.53 4.71 5.18
N HIS A 182 -7.35 5.10 5.67
CA HIS A 182 -7.13 5.28 7.10
C HIS A 182 -8.09 6.31 7.69
N ARG A 183 -8.30 7.44 6.99
CA ARG A 183 -9.32 8.43 7.38
C ARG A 183 -10.73 7.83 7.34
N ALA A 184 -11.09 7.10 6.28
CA ALA A 184 -12.37 6.41 6.15
C ALA A 184 -12.61 5.35 7.25
N TRP A 185 -11.56 4.75 7.78
CA TRP A 185 -11.62 3.82 8.90
C TRP A 185 -11.58 4.49 10.27
N GLY A 186 -11.57 5.84 10.33
CA GLY A 186 -11.66 6.58 11.58
C GLY A 186 -10.34 6.73 12.32
N VAL A 187 -9.19 6.57 11.64
CA VAL A 187 -7.91 6.99 12.22
C VAL A 187 -7.98 8.49 12.48
N SER A 188 -7.89 8.87 13.75
CA SER A 188 -8.25 10.22 14.21
C SER A 188 -7.16 11.25 13.96
N ALA A 189 -5.91 10.81 13.90
CA ALA A 189 -4.77 11.64 13.55
C ALA A 189 -3.66 10.80 12.93
N MET A 190 -2.91 11.40 12.00
CA MET A 190 -1.75 10.78 11.38
C MET A 190 -0.70 11.86 11.12
N LEU A 191 0.53 11.62 11.52
CA LEU A 191 1.67 12.44 11.16
C LEU A 191 2.50 11.62 10.19
N PRO A 192 2.61 12.03 8.92
CA PRO A 192 3.40 11.26 7.97
C PRO A 192 4.88 11.48 8.24
N TRP A 193 5.60 10.41 8.51
CA TRP A 193 7.04 10.48 8.66
C TRP A 193 7.72 10.76 7.31
N ASP A 194 8.94 11.29 7.34
CA ASP A 194 9.67 11.78 6.16
C ASP A 194 8.97 12.95 5.43
N GLN A 195 8.07 13.70 6.10
CA GLN A 195 7.33 14.85 5.55
C GLN A 195 8.19 15.95 4.90
N GLY A 196 9.50 16.00 5.22
CA GLY A 196 10.45 16.88 4.55
C GLY A 196 10.56 16.63 3.04
N ASP A 197 10.27 15.40 2.59
CA ASP A 197 10.35 14.99 1.19
C ASP A 197 9.09 15.37 0.39
N PHE A 198 8.10 16.01 1.01
CA PHE A 198 6.86 16.43 0.33
C PHE A 198 7.04 17.64 -0.57
N TRP A 199 8.10 18.40 -0.33
CA TRP A 199 8.37 19.65 -1.01
C TRP A 199 9.81 19.66 -1.49
N ARG A 200 9.98 19.89 -2.79
CA ARG A 200 11.28 20.16 -3.38
C ARG A 200 11.51 21.66 -3.39
N ARG A 201 12.60 22.09 -2.76
CA ARG A 201 13.11 23.46 -2.90
C ARG A 201 13.63 23.68 -4.32
N VAL A 202 13.18 24.76 -4.96
CA VAL A 202 13.61 25.18 -6.30
C VAL A 202 14.25 26.56 -6.34
N ALA A 203 14.16 27.32 -5.25
CA ALA A 203 14.86 28.60 -5.09
C ALA A 203 15.42 28.75 -3.65
N PRO A 204 16.49 29.54 -3.46
CA PRO A 204 16.95 29.90 -2.13
C PRO A 204 15.92 30.77 -1.41
N THR A 205 15.86 30.65 -0.10
CA THR A 205 15.06 31.49 0.80
C THR A 205 16.00 32.28 1.70
N ALA A 206 15.65 33.54 1.95
CA ALA A 206 16.36 34.34 2.94
C ALA A 206 15.81 34.06 4.34
N GLU A 207 16.68 34.16 5.33
CA GLU A 207 16.25 34.15 6.73
C GLU A 207 15.52 35.47 7.04
N ALA A 208 14.34 35.39 7.64
CA ALA A 208 13.52 36.56 7.94
C ALA A 208 12.64 36.32 9.17
N ALA A 209 12.34 37.37 9.93
CA ALA A 209 11.27 37.32 10.91
C ALA A 209 9.93 37.19 10.18
N ALA A 210 8.98 36.43 10.76
CA ALA A 210 7.63 36.43 10.23
C ALA A 210 6.99 37.82 10.44
N GLU A 211 6.24 38.31 9.45
CA GLU A 211 5.61 39.64 9.53
C GLU A 211 4.56 39.70 10.65
N THR A 212 3.81 38.61 10.84
CA THR A 212 2.72 38.51 11.83
C THR A 212 2.80 37.23 12.69
N PRO A 213 3.83 37.09 13.54
CA PRO A 213 4.16 35.83 14.23
C PRO A 213 3.11 35.38 15.26
N LEU A 214 2.14 36.25 15.59
CA LEU A 214 1.05 35.97 16.53
C LEU A 214 -0.33 35.87 15.84
N GLU A 215 -0.39 36.11 14.53
CA GLU A 215 -1.62 35.99 13.78
C GLU A 215 -1.93 34.51 13.51
N GLY A 216 -3.20 34.12 13.65
CA GLY A 216 -3.63 32.76 13.34
C GLY A 216 -3.19 31.68 14.34
N LEU A 217 -2.73 32.03 15.56
CA LEU A 217 -2.34 31.06 16.60
C LEU A 217 -3.44 30.04 16.98
N LYS A 218 -4.72 30.34 16.65
CA LYS A 218 -5.87 29.46 16.88
C LYS A 218 -6.37 28.77 15.60
N CYS A 219 -5.67 28.94 14.49
CA CYS A 219 -5.95 28.28 13.21
C CYS A 219 -5.14 26.98 13.09
N PRO A 220 -5.60 25.98 12.32
CA PRO A 220 -4.79 24.82 12.00
C PRO A 220 -3.52 25.21 11.24
N GLY A 221 -2.38 24.59 11.60
CA GLY A 221 -1.09 24.80 10.95
C GLY A 221 -0.02 25.32 11.90
N ILE A 222 1.21 25.41 11.41
CA ILE A 222 2.33 26.00 12.15
C ILE A 222 2.37 27.50 11.82
N VAL A 223 2.43 28.33 12.86
CA VAL A 223 2.66 29.77 12.76
C VAL A 223 4.11 30.01 13.18
N PRO A 224 5.07 30.13 12.24
CA PRO A 224 6.45 30.37 12.59
C PRO A 224 6.64 31.83 13.03
N ASP A 225 7.49 32.03 14.02
CA ASP A 225 8.00 33.34 14.41
C ASP A 225 9.15 33.80 13.50
N ARG A 226 9.85 32.85 12.88
CA ARG A 226 10.96 33.09 11.96
C ARG A 226 10.99 32.08 10.81
N ILE A 227 11.35 32.56 9.62
CA ILE A 227 11.67 31.76 8.44
C ILE A 227 13.16 31.46 8.46
N GLN A 228 13.53 30.18 8.46
CA GLN A 228 14.93 29.75 8.46
C GLN A 228 15.43 29.48 7.04
N ALA A 229 16.58 30.04 6.67
CA ALA A 229 17.19 29.75 5.37
C ALA A 229 17.60 28.28 5.27
N GLY A 230 17.22 27.62 4.17
CA GLY A 230 17.67 26.26 3.86
C GLY A 230 16.99 25.14 4.68
N GLY A 231 15.94 25.44 5.45
CA GLY A 231 15.15 24.46 6.20
C GLY A 231 14.30 23.52 5.32
N GLN A 232 13.48 22.67 5.92
CA GLN A 232 12.38 22.01 5.20
C GLN A 232 11.18 22.95 5.08
N TYR A 233 10.26 22.70 4.16
CA TYR A 233 9.06 23.55 3.95
C TYR A 233 8.30 23.85 5.25
N ILE A 234 8.27 22.90 6.19
CA ILE A 234 7.59 23.06 7.49
C ILE A 234 8.26 24.08 8.43
N GLN A 235 9.56 24.33 8.25
CA GLN A 235 10.39 25.28 9.03
C GLN A 235 10.74 26.54 8.23
N ASP A 236 10.53 26.50 6.91
CA ASP A 236 10.85 27.53 5.96
C ASP A 236 9.66 27.70 5.03
N LEU A 237 8.68 28.51 5.47
CA LEU A 237 7.52 28.79 4.66
C LEU A 237 7.86 29.64 3.43
N GLY A 238 9.00 30.34 3.44
CA GLY A 238 9.57 31.14 2.35
C GLY A 238 8.57 31.90 1.47
N PRO A 239 8.99 32.33 0.27
CA PRO A 239 8.09 32.55 -0.85
C PRO A 239 7.51 31.20 -1.31
N ARG A 240 6.20 31.13 -1.58
CA ARG A 240 5.54 29.88 -1.98
C ARG A 240 6.09 29.29 -3.28
N ASP A 241 6.62 30.12 -4.17
CA ASP A 241 7.26 29.71 -5.43
C ASP A 241 8.68 29.18 -5.26
N ALA A 242 9.28 29.29 -4.07
CA ALA A 242 10.56 28.67 -3.75
C ALA A 242 10.46 27.15 -3.53
N PHE A 243 9.24 26.61 -3.46
CA PHE A 243 8.98 25.19 -3.26
C PHE A 243 7.93 24.67 -4.23
N LEU A 244 8.17 23.47 -4.76
CA LEU A 244 7.20 22.72 -5.54
C LEU A 244 6.87 21.42 -4.83
N PRO A 245 5.62 20.96 -4.84
CA PRO A 245 5.28 19.65 -4.30
C PRO A 245 6.00 18.56 -5.09
N THR A 246 6.56 17.58 -4.38
CA THR A 246 6.96 16.30 -4.99
C THR A 246 5.71 15.47 -5.31
N GLU A 247 5.89 14.29 -5.91
CA GLU A 247 4.80 13.36 -6.21
C GLU A 247 4.02 12.98 -4.95
N VAL A 248 4.73 12.76 -3.84
CA VAL A 248 4.10 12.48 -2.54
C VAL A 248 3.42 13.73 -1.98
N GLY A 249 4.04 14.92 -2.09
CA GLY A 249 3.40 16.19 -1.69
C GLY A 249 2.09 16.45 -2.44
N ALA A 250 2.05 16.18 -3.75
CA ALA A 250 0.86 16.30 -4.57
C ALA A 250 -0.26 15.34 -4.11
N ALA A 251 0.10 14.10 -3.72
CA ALA A 251 -0.85 13.16 -3.13
C ALA A 251 -1.46 13.71 -1.82
N PHE A 252 -0.65 14.29 -0.94
CA PHE A 252 -1.16 14.89 0.31
C PHE A 252 -2.01 16.14 0.06
N LEU A 253 -1.68 16.96 -0.92
CA LEU A 253 -2.51 18.10 -1.32
C LEU A 253 -3.91 17.64 -1.78
N ARG A 254 -4.04 16.43 -2.34
CA ARG A 254 -5.34 15.83 -2.66
C ARG A 254 -6.02 15.24 -1.42
N TRP A 255 -5.32 14.40 -0.67
CA TRP A 255 -5.93 13.50 0.31
C TRP A 255 -5.94 14.01 1.75
N ASN A 256 -5.22 15.09 2.06
CA ASN A 256 -5.17 15.68 3.40
C ASN A 256 -6.05 16.94 3.53
N GLN A 257 -7.04 17.08 2.66
CA GLN A 257 -8.01 18.17 2.72
C GLN A 257 -9.04 17.92 3.84
N PRO A 258 -9.57 18.99 4.49
CA PRO A 258 -10.58 18.87 5.54
C PRO A 258 -11.86 18.19 5.05
N ASP A 259 -12.16 18.31 3.76
CA ASP A 259 -13.21 17.55 3.07
C ASP A 259 -12.58 16.61 2.05
N CYS A 260 -13.14 15.41 1.90
CA CYS A 260 -12.62 14.44 0.94
C CYS A 260 -13.76 13.62 0.33
N GLY A 261 -13.85 13.59 -0.99
CA GLY A 261 -14.83 12.80 -1.74
C GLY A 261 -14.14 11.88 -2.76
N PHE A 262 -14.48 10.59 -2.77
CA PHE A 262 -13.91 9.62 -3.72
C PHE A 262 -14.81 8.40 -3.98
N ILE A 263 -14.53 7.69 -5.07
CA ILE A 263 -15.18 6.43 -5.43
C ILE A 263 -14.46 5.29 -4.71
N ALA A 264 -15.19 4.54 -3.89
CA ALA A 264 -14.69 3.42 -3.11
C ALA A 264 -15.31 2.09 -3.57
N GLY A 265 -14.88 1.00 -2.95
CA GLY A 265 -15.52 -0.31 -3.07
C GLY A 265 -16.96 -0.31 -2.52
N PRO A 266 -17.69 -1.43 -2.64
CA PRO A 266 -18.99 -1.57 -1.96
C PRO A 266 -18.82 -1.50 -0.44
N ASP A 267 -19.89 -1.22 0.30
CA ASP A 267 -19.81 -0.99 1.76
C ASP A 267 -19.19 -2.16 2.53
N GLU A 268 -19.49 -3.40 2.12
CA GLU A 268 -18.91 -4.62 2.73
C GLU A 268 -17.41 -4.86 2.41
N ALA A 269 -16.85 -4.11 1.46
CA ALA A 269 -15.46 -4.21 1.04
C ALA A 269 -14.97 -2.83 0.57
N ARG A 270 -15.05 -1.84 1.47
CA ARG A 270 -14.90 -0.41 1.16
C ARG A 270 -13.60 -0.08 0.41
N THR A 271 -12.53 -0.81 0.67
CA THR A 271 -11.20 -0.59 0.09
C THR A 271 -10.96 -1.36 -1.22
N ALA A 272 -11.94 -2.13 -1.69
CA ALA A 272 -11.82 -2.96 -2.89
C ALA A 272 -11.67 -2.11 -4.17
N LYS A 273 -10.75 -2.53 -5.03
CA LYS A 273 -10.35 -1.84 -6.25
C LYS A 273 -10.87 -2.51 -7.53
N ASP A 274 -11.93 -3.32 -7.39
CA ASP A 274 -12.52 -4.10 -8.48
C ASP A 274 -12.81 -3.23 -9.70
N HIS A 275 -12.21 -3.55 -10.84
CA HIS A 275 -12.36 -2.76 -12.05
C HIS A 275 -12.49 -3.61 -13.31
N LEU A 276 -12.38 -4.93 -13.18
CA LEU A 276 -12.52 -5.90 -14.26
C LEU A 276 -13.92 -6.51 -14.21
N PHE A 277 -14.70 -6.33 -15.28
CA PHE A 277 -16.10 -6.79 -15.32
C PHE A 277 -16.41 -7.56 -16.59
N THR A 278 -17.15 -8.66 -16.44
CA THR A 278 -17.72 -9.39 -17.58
C THR A 278 -18.97 -8.67 -18.11
N PRO A 279 -19.35 -8.87 -19.39
CA PRO A 279 -20.56 -8.26 -19.94
C PRO A 279 -21.80 -8.64 -19.12
N GLY A 280 -22.56 -7.64 -18.66
CA GLY A 280 -23.75 -7.86 -17.83
C GLY A 280 -23.49 -8.13 -16.34
N ALA A 281 -22.23 -8.13 -15.88
CA ALA A 281 -21.94 -8.23 -14.45
C ALA A 281 -22.46 -7.00 -13.70
N THR A 282 -22.96 -7.19 -12.48
CA THR A 282 -23.34 -6.08 -11.61
C THR A 282 -22.09 -5.40 -11.05
N VAL A 283 -21.95 -4.10 -11.31
CA VAL A 283 -20.93 -3.24 -10.72
C VAL A 283 -21.46 -2.74 -9.38
N ARG A 284 -20.67 -2.90 -8.31
CA ARG A 284 -20.98 -2.40 -6.97
C ARG A 284 -19.81 -1.54 -6.47
N LYS A 285 -20.10 -0.28 -6.18
CA LYS A 285 -19.18 0.75 -5.68
C LYS A 285 -19.89 1.62 -4.65
N SER A 286 -19.17 2.55 -4.04
CA SER A 286 -19.76 3.61 -3.22
C SER A 286 -19.09 4.95 -3.53
N LEU A 287 -19.80 6.04 -3.26
CA LEU A 287 -19.21 7.36 -3.11
C LEU A 287 -18.97 7.59 -1.62
N LEU A 288 -17.71 7.72 -1.21
CA LEU A 288 -17.37 8.02 0.17
C LEU A 288 -17.08 9.52 0.32
N MET A 289 -17.64 10.13 1.36
CA MET A 289 -17.44 11.53 1.72
C MET A 289 -16.99 11.63 3.17
N LEU A 290 -15.91 12.35 3.41
CA LEU A 290 -15.36 12.66 4.74
C LEU A 290 -15.52 14.14 5.04
N ASN A 291 -15.88 14.44 6.29
CA ASN A 291 -16.01 15.78 6.83
C ASN A 291 -15.19 15.91 8.10
N ASP A 292 -13.92 16.30 7.98
CA ASP A 292 -13.04 16.52 9.15
C ASP A 292 -13.28 17.89 9.80
N ARG A 293 -14.31 18.63 9.36
CA ARG A 293 -14.67 19.92 9.96
C ARG A 293 -15.46 19.70 11.25
N ARG A 294 -15.47 20.74 12.08
CA ARG A 294 -16.22 20.79 13.35
C ARG A 294 -17.71 21.14 13.18
N ARG A 295 -18.24 21.05 11.96
CA ARG A 295 -19.63 21.39 11.64
C ARG A 295 -20.16 20.41 10.61
N GLU A 296 -21.43 20.03 10.77
CA GLU A 296 -22.13 19.24 9.77
C GLU A 296 -22.22 20.02 8.46
N GLN A 297 -22.21 19.29 7.33
CA GLN A 297 -22.46 19.86 6.02
C GLN A 297 -23.33 18.93 5.17
N THR A 298 -23.95 19.53 4.14
CA THR A 298 -24.63 18.78 3.08
C THR A 298 -23.73 18.82 1.84
N VAL A 299 -23.35 17.64 1.34
CA VAL A 299 -22.50 17.48 0.15
C VAL A 299 -23.41 17.12 -1.02
N ALA A 300 -23.35 17.91 -2.09
CA ALA A 300 -23.97 17.52 -3.35
C ALA A 300 -23.03 16.59 -4.10
N TRP A 301 -23.57 15.53 -4.69
CA TRP A 301 -22.78 14.56 -5.44
C TRP A 301 -23.44 14.27 -6.78
N THR A 302 -22.61 14.01 -7.79
CA THR A 302 -23.05 13.50 -9.09
C THR A 302 -22.07 12.45 -9.59
N TRP A 303 -22.57 11.26 -9.92
CA TRP A 303 -21.76 10.24 -10.60
C TRP A 303 -22.26 9.99 -12.01
N ARG A 304 -21.32 9.66 -12.91
CA ARG A 304 -21.57 9.46 -14.34
C ARG A 304 -20.75 8.30 -14.88
N LEU A 305 -21.40 7.48 -15.71
CA LEU A 305 -20.73 6.43 -16.48
C LEU A 305 -20.58 6.88 -17.93
N TRP A 306 -19.35 6.85 -18.43
CA TRP A 306 -19.02 7.30 -19.78
C TRP A 306 -18.47 6.17 -20.65
N ARG A 307 -18.82 6.20 -21.93
CA ARG A 307 -18.27 5.32 -22.96
C ARG A 307 -17.93 6.16 -24.20
N LYS A 308 -16.64 6.26 -24.53
CA LYS A 308 -16.16 7.02 -25.71
C LYS A 308 -16.72 8.46 -25.78
N GLY A 309 -16.81 9.13 -24.64
CA GLY A 309 -17.35 10.50 -24.53
C GLY A 309 -18.88 10.58 -24.41
N GLU A 310 -19.61 9.50 -24.69
CA GLU A 310 -21.06 9.43 -24.47
C GLU A 310 -21.37 9.13 -23.00
N LYS A 311 -22.33 9.88 -22.43
CA LYS A 311 -22.83 9.65 -21.07
C LYS A 311 -23.89 8.56 -21.09
N LEU A 312 -23.56 7.38 -20.58
CA LEU A 312 -24.48 6.24 -20.52
C LEU A 312 -25.46 6.36 -19.35
N MET A 313 -24.97 6.85 -18.21
CA MET A 313 -25.74 6.93 -16.97
C MET A 313 -25.30 8.15 -16.17
N GLU A 314 -26.23 8.71 -15.42
CA GLU A 314 -25.99 9.79 -14.47
C GLU A 314 -26.95 9.64 -13.30
N ARG A 315 -26.45 9.91 -12.09
CA ARG A 315 -27.25 10.10 -10.89
C ARG A 315 -26.64 11.23 -10.08
N GLN A 316 -27.51 11.97 -9.42
CA GLN A 316 -27.15 13.09 -8.57
C GLN A 316 -27.96 13.04 -7.29
N GLY A 317 -27.45 13.65 -6.23
CA GLY A 317 -28.14 13.73 -4.96
C GLY A 317 -27.37 14.57 -3.96
N HIS A 318 -27.85 14.53 -2.72
CA HIS A 318 -27.25 15.24 -1.60
C HIS A 318 -27.16 14.30 -0.40
N THR A 319 -26.11 14.42 0.37
CA THR A 319 -25.89 13.62 1.58
C THR A 319 -25.43 14.51 2.72
N ARG A 320 -26.05 14.36 3.89
CA ARG A 320 -25.59 15.04 5.11
C ARG A 320 -24.41 14.27 5.69
N VAL A 321 -23.35 14.99 6.05
CA VAL A 321 -22.15 14.42 6.66
C VAL A 321 -21.89 15.16 7.97
N ALA A 322 -21.99 14.43 9.08
CA ALA A 322 -21.78 14.97 10.43
C ALA A 322 -20.38 15.58 10.60
N ALA A 323 -20.21 16.46 11.58
CA ALA A 323 -18.90 17.00 11.96
C ALA A 323 -17.95 15.86 12.38
N GLY A 324 -16.74 15.82 11.83
CA GLY A 324 -15.79 14.72 12.04
C GLY A 324 -16.29 13.37 11.52
N GLY A 325 -17.33 13.37 10.67
CA GLY A 325 -18.04 12.18 10.24
C GLY A 325 -17.73 11.78 8.80
N GLN A 326 -18.39 10.70 8.38
CA GLN A 326 -18.35 10.21 7.00
C GLN A 326 -19.74 9.76 6.54
N ALA A 327 -19.92 9.68 5.23
CA ALA A 327 -21.10 9.09 4.62
C ALA A 327 -20.72 8.30 3.36
N ALA A 328 -21.51 7.26 3.06
CA ALA A 328 -21.37 6.45 1.86
C ALA A 328 -22.69 6.47 1.06
N VAL A 329 -22.58 6.58 -0.26
CA VAL A 329 -23.72 6.46 -1.17
C VAL A 329 -23.47 5.29 -2.12
N PRO A 330 -24.34 4.26 -2.17
CA PRO A 330 -24.11 3.12 -3.03
C PRO A 330 -24.23 3.50 -4.52
N VAL A 331 -23.32 2.97 -5.32
CA VAL A 331 -23.33 3.05 -6.79
C VAL A 331 -23.47 1.63 -7.31
N THR A 332 -24.61 1.32 -7.92
CA THR A 332 -24.90 -0.02 -8.45
C THR A 332 -25.57 0.08 -9.82
N PHE A 333 -25.04 -0.67 -10.78
CA PHE A 333 -25.59 -0.78 -12.13
C PHE A 333 -25.05 -2.04 -12.82
N ASP A 334 -25.71 -2.48 -13.89
CA ASP A 334 -25.20 -3.58 -14.71
C ASP A 334 -24.20 -3.09 -15.76
N PHE A 335 -23.04 -3.74 -15.83
CA PHE A 335 -22.04 -3.47 -16.85
C PHE A 335 -22.62 -3.76 -18.24
N PRO A 336 -22.31 -2.95 -19.29
CA PRO A 336 -22.98 -3.13 -20.57
C PRO A 336 -22.81 -4.53 -21.17
N LYS A 337 -23.92 -5.11 -21.64
CA LYS A 337 -23.94 -6.48 -22.21
C LYS A 337 -23.19 -6.60 -23.54
N ARG A 338 -23.02 -5.49 -24.27
CA ARG A 338 -22.32 -5.42 -25.56
C ARG A 338 -21.08 -4.58 -25.42
N VAL A 339 -19.94 -5.22 -25.20
CA VAL A 339 -18.62 -4.59 -25.04
C VAL A 339 -17.57 -5.33 -25.86
N ARG A 340 -16.54 -4.60 -26.29
CA ARG A 340 -15.37 -5.20 -26.93
C ARG A 340 -14.42 -5.74 -25.85
N PRO A 341 -13.59 -6.76 -26.14
CA PRO A 341 -12.54 -7.17 -25.21
C PRO A 341 -11.60 -6.00 -24.91
N GLY A 342 -11.28 -5.80 -23.63
CA GLY A 342 -10.44 -4.69 -23.17
C GLY A 342 -11.09 -3.31 -23.27
N GLU A 343 -12.40 -3.22 -23.56
CA GLU A 343 -13.07 -1.92 -23.64
C GLU A 343 -13.11 -1.22 -22.27
N ARG A 344 -12.65 0.03 -22.25
CA ARG A 344 -12.61 0.87 -21.06
C ARG A 344 -13.82 1.81 -20.99
N LEU A 345 -14.52 1.74 -19.87
CA LEU A 345 -15.54 2.70 -19.43
C LEU A 345 -14.97 3.57 -18.32
N ARG A 346 -15.49 4.78 -18.18
CA ARG A 346 -15.00 5.77 -17.20
C ARG A 346 -16.13 6.11 -16.24
N LEU A 347 -15.94 5.86 -14.95
CA LEU A 347 -16.85 6.23 -13.89
C LEU A 347 -16.29 7.45 -13.17
N THR A 348 -17.00 8.57 -13.24
CA THR A 348 -16.62 9.82 -12.58
C THR A 348 -17.58 10.14 -11.45
N ALA A 349 -17.07 10.72 -10.36
CA ALA A 349 -17.86 11.32 -9.30
C ALA A 349 -17.41 12.77 -9.08
N VAL A 350 -18.39 13.67 -8.90
CA VAL A 350 -18.19 15.07 -8.55
C VAL A 350 -18.83 15.29 -7.19
N PHE A 351 -18.13 16.00 -6.31
CA PHE A 351 -18.54 16.31 -4.94
C PHE A 351 -18.43 17.81 -4.74
N ASP A 352 -19.55 18.48 -4.48
CA ASP A 352 -19.60 19.91 -4.17
C ASP A 352 -19.83 20.07 -2.66
N PHE A 353 -18.81 20.58 -1.97
CA PHE A 353 -18.82 20.80 -0.53
C PHE A 353 -19.39 22.17 -0.17
N ALA A 354 -19.79 22.34 1.09
CA ALA A 354 -20.54 23.52 1.52
C ALA A 354 -19.73 24.83 1.49
N ASP A 355 -18.40 24.76 1.38
CA ASP A 355 -17.51 25.92 1.25
C ASP A 355 -17.22 26.31 -0.22
N GLY A 356 -17.86 25.65 -1.17
CA GLY A 356 -17.68 25.88 -2.61
C GLY A 356 -16.50 25.13 -3.22
N VAL A 357 -15.79 24.30 -2.45
CA VAL A 357 -14.78 23.41 -3.01
C VAL A 357 -15.47 22.26 -3.77
N THR A 358 -15.11 22.09 -5.03
CA THR A 358 -15.51 20.93 -5.84
C THR A 358 -14.35 19.95 -5.92
N GLN A 359 -14.61 18.68 -5.60
CA GLN A 359 -13.69 17.58 -5.85
C GLN A 359 -14.24 16.67 -6.93
N VAL A 360 -13.34 16.16 -7.78
CA VAL A 360 -13.66 15.14 -8.78
C VAL A 360 -12.81 13.91 -8.49
N ASP A 361 -13.41 12.74 -8.64
CA ASP A 361 -12.71 11.47 -8.64
C ASP A 361 -13.12 10.64 -9.85
N GLU A 362 -12.22 9.79 -10.32
CA GLU A 362 -12.41 9.00 -11.54
C GLU A 362 -11.75 7.64 -11.44
N ILE A 363 -12.50 6.60 -11.81
CA ILE A 363 -11.96 5.26 -12.00
C ILE A 363 -12.34 4.72 -13.38
N ALA A 364 -11.46 3.88 -13.92
CA ALA A 364 -11.68 3.18 -15.17
C ALA A 364 -12.17 1.75 -14.91
N LEU A 365 -13.25 1.35 -15.58
CA LEU A 365 -13.83 0.00 -15.53
C LEU A 365 -13.54 -0.69 -16.86
N HIS A 366 -13.05 -1.92 -16.85
CA HIS A 366 -12.53 -2.62 -18.02
C HIS A 366 -13.34 -3.89 -18.29
N ALA A 367 -13.71 -4.07 -19.55
CA ALA A 367 -14.38 -5.26 -20.02
C ALA A 367 -13.41 -6.44 -20.11
N VAL A 368 -13.69 -7.51 -19.37
CA VAL A 368 -13.00 -8.80 -19.50
C VAL A 368 -13.99 -9.80 -20.06
N LEU A 369 -13.70 -10.33 -21.26
CA LEU A 369 -14.55 -11.35 -21.86
C LEU A 369 -14.20 -12.73 -21.30
N PRO A 370 -15.18 -13.62 -21.10
CA PRO A 370 -14.91 -15.02 -20.81
C PRO A 370 -13.97 -15.61 -21.88
N PRO A 371 -12.94 -16.38 -21.49
CA PRO A 371 -12.07 -17.03 -22.47
C PRO A 371 -12.89 -18.04 -23.29
N PRO A 372 -12.60 -18.20 -24.59
CA PRO A 372 -13.19 -19.28 -25.36
C PRO A 372 -12.71 -20.63 -24.79
N PRO A 373 -13.51 -21.70 -24.92
CA PRO A 373 -13.08 -23.04 -24.54
C PRO A 373 -11.76 -23.41 -25.25
N PRO A 374 -10.79 -24.00 -24.53
CA PRO A 374 -9.50 -24.31 -25.11
C PRO A 374 -9.61 -25.43 -26.13
N GLN A 375 -9.01 -25.25 -27.31
CA GLN A 375 -8.89 -26.30 -28.32
C GLN A 375 -7.55 -27.02 -28.14
N LEU A 376 -7.58 -28.18 -27.49
CA LEU A 376 -6.40 -29.02 -27.27
C LEU A 376 -6.44 -30.25 -28.20
N TYR A 377 -5.38 -30.44 -28.98
CA TYR A 377 -5.21 -31.62 -29.84
C TYR A 377 -4.93 -32.91 -29.06
N ALA A 378 -4.44 -32.79 -27.82
CA ALA A 378 -4.18 -33.90 -26.90
C ALA A 378 -4.45 -33.46 -25.45
N PRO A 379 -4.85 -34.37 -24.56
CA PRO A 379 -4.99 -34.05 -23.13
C PRO A 379 -3.64 -33.65 -22.53
N VAL A 380 -3.68 -32.79 -21.51
CA VAL A 380 -2.48 -32.48 -20.71
C VAL A 380 -2.28 -33.54 -19.61
N HIS A 381 -1.03 -33.81 -19.26
CA HIS A 381 -0.70 -34.66 -18.12
C HIS A 381 -0.78 -33.82 -16.85
N LEU A 382 -1.67 -34.17 -15.93
CA LEU A 382 -1.93 -33.41 -14.71
C LEU A 382 -1.44 -34.16 -13.47
N ILE A 383 -0.52 -33.54 -12.74
CA ILE A 383 -0.11 -33.92 -11.38
C ILE A 383 -0.93 -33.05 -10.43
N ASP A 384 -1.92 -33.62 -9.75
CA ASP A 384 -2.84 -32.88 -8.87
C ASP A 384 -3.41 -33.81 -7.78
N PRO A 385 -2.61 -34.18 -6.77
CA PRO A 385 -3.02 -35.13 -5.74
C PRO A 385 -4.27 -34.66 -4.95
N HIS A 386 -4.47 -33.34 -4.85
CA HIS A 386 -5.59 -32.73 -4.11
C HIS A 386 -6.85 -32.49 -4.96
N GLY A 387 -6.76 -32.70 -6.28
CA GLY A 387 -7.86 -32.49 -7.22
C GLY A 387 -8.30 -31.02 -7.38
N LEU A 388 -7.47 -30.06 -6.96
CA LEU A 388 -7.79 -28.62 -7.01
C LEU A 388 -7.80 -28.11 -8.45
N THR A 389 -6.77 -28.47 -9.22
CA THR A 389 -6.61 -28.08 -10.62
C THR A 389 -7.52 -28.87 -11.55
N ALA A 390 -7.76 -30.16 -11.25
CA ALA A 390 -8.70 -31.02 -11.96
C ALA A 390 -10.11 -30.39 -11.97
N ARG A 391 -10.60 -29.95 -10.80
CA ARG A 391 -11.88 -29.22 -10.69
C ARG A 391 -11.90 -27.92 -11.51
N LEU A 392 -10.79 -27.19 -11.57
CA LEU A 392 -10.68 -26.01 -12.42
C LEU A 392 -10.73 -26.39 -13.91
N PHE A 393 -10.01 -27.44 -14.31
CA PHE A 393 -9.99 -27.92 -15.68
C PHE A 393 -11.35 -28.43 -16.14
N ASP A 394 -12.08 -29.16 -15.30
CA ASP A 394 -13.44 -29.61 -15.58
C ASP A 394 -14.37 -28.41 -15.84
N ARG A 395 -14.29 -27.35 -15.03
CA ARG A 395 -15.07 -26.11 -15.23
C ARG A 395 -14.70 -25.36 -16.51
N LEU A 396 -13.43 -25.40 -16.91
CA LEU A 396 -12.93 -24.72 -18.11
C LEU A 396 -13.01 -25.58 -19.38
N GLY A 397 -13.43 -26.86 -19.28
CA GLY A 397 -13.43 -27.80 -20.39
C GLY A 397 -12.03 -28.19 -20.88
N VAL A 398 -11.01 -28.10 -20.00
CA VAL A 398 -9.63 -28.52 -20.31
C VAL A 398 -9.53 -30.04 -20.16
N ARG A 399 -9.17 -30.75 -21.24
CA ARG A 399 -8.94 -32.19 -21.19
C ARG A 399 -7.60 -32.52 -20.54
N TYR A 400 -7.60 -33.45 -19.58
CA TYR A 400 -6.39 -33.94 -18.92
C TYR A 400 -6.40 -35.47 -18.71
N VAL A 401 -5.20 -36.02 -18.51
CA VAL A 401 -4.97 -37.37 -18.00
C VAL A 401 -4.20 -37.26 -16.69
N ARG A 402 -4.56 -38.10 -15.71
CA ARG A 402 -3.82 -38.13 -14.44
C ARG A 402 -2.40 -38.63 -14.70
N PHE A 403 -1.45 -37.99 -14.05
CA PHE A 403 -0.04 -38.31 -14.11
C PHE A 403 0.52 -38.21 -12.69
N ASP A 404 1.17 -39.25 -12.20
CA ASP A 404 1.68 -39.30 -10.82
C ASP A 404 3.04 -38.62 -10.65
N GLY A 405 3.72 -38.28 -11.75
CA GLY A 405 5.02 -37.61 -11.75
C GLY A 405 6.18 -38.49 -11.28
N THR A 406 5.98 -39.79 -11.07
CA THR A 406 7.01 -40.72 -10.57
C THR A 406 8.08 -41.06 -11.60
N HIS A 407 7.76 -40.89 -12.88
CA HIS A 407 8.67 -41.08 -14.00
C HIS A 407 8.65 -39.86 -14.92
N ALA A 408 9.68 -39.71 -15.77
CA ALA A 408 9.70 -38.63 -16.73
C ALA A 408 8.52 -38.73 -17.70
N PRO A 409 7.91 -37.60 -18.11
CA PRO A 409 6.87 -37.59 -19.12
C PRO A 409 7.43 -37.96 -20.49
N ALA A 410 6.57 -38.43 -21.39
CA ALA A 410 6.95 -38.71 -22.78
C ALA A 410 7.42 -37.42 -23.48
N ALA A 411 8.33 -37.57 -24.46
CA ALA A 411 8.81 -36.44 -25.25
C ALA A 411 7.64 -35.69 -25.92
N GLY A 412 7.62 -34.36 -25.78
CA GLY A 412 6.54 -33.51 -26.32
C GLY A 412 5.25 -33.49 -25.50
N ALA A 413 5.16 -34.25 -24.40
CA ALA A 413 4.04 -34.17 -23.46
C ALA A 413 3.96 -32.76 -22.83
N ARG A 414 2.72 -32.33 -22.56
CA ARG A 414 2.43 -31.09 -21.83
C ARG A 414 2.06 -31.49 -20.41
N VAL A 415 2.89 -31.14 -19.45
CA VAL A 415 2.66 -31.45 -18.05
C VAL A 415 2.18 -30.21 -17.32
N VAL A 416 1.16 -30.37 -16.50
CA VAL A 416 0.69 -29.37 -15.55
C VAL A 416 0.94 -29.93 -14.15
N ILE A 417 1.72 -29.20 -13.37
CA ILE A 417 1.82 -29.40 -11.93
C ILE A 417 0.75 -28.52 -11.31
N GLY A 418 -0.28 -29.17 -10.77
CA GLY A 418 -1.46 -28.55 -10.20
C GLY A 418 -1.15 -27.71 -8.97
N ARG A 419 -2.15 -26.94 -8.56
CA ARG A 419 -2.06 -26.09 -7.39
C ARG A 419 -1.83 -26.96 -6.14
N GLU A 420 -0.83 -26.58 -5.34
CA GLU A 420 -0.41 -27.29 -4.12
C GLU A 420 0.00 -28.76 -4.36
N ALA A 421 0.41 -29.12 -5.58
CA ALA A 421 0.63 -30.51 -5.97
C ALA A 421 2.00 -31.10 -5.62
N LEU A 422 3.01 -30.29 -5.29
CA LEU A 422 4.38 -30.78 -5.05
C LEU A 422 4.61 -31.33 -3.63
N ASP A 423 3.71 -31.08 -2.68
CA ASP A 423 3.74 -31.64 -1.30
C ASP A 423 5.15 -31.72 -0.66
N GLY A 424 5.94 -30.66 -0.77
CA GLY A 424 7.24 -30.53 -0.11
C GLY A 424 8.46 -31.04 -0.89
N SER A 425 8.32 -31.65 -2.07
CA SER A 425 9.49 -32.02 -2.90
C SER A 425 9.26 -31.80 -4.40
N ALA A 426 10.30 -31.38 -5.10
CA ALA A 426 10.27 -31.29 -6.55
C ALA A 426 10.20 -32.69 -7.18
N VAL A 427 9.54 -32.80 -8.33
CA VAL A 427 9.59 -34.04 -9.11
C VAL A 427 10.99 -34.20 -9.74
N PRO A 428 11.68 -35.36 -9.60
CA PRO A 428 13.10 -35.49 -9.97
C PRO A 428 13.44 -35.13 -11.41
N TRP A 429 12.51 -35.35 -12.34
CA TRP A 429 12.69 -35.08 -13.76
C TRP A 429 12.53 -33.60 -14.15
N LEU A 430 12.17 -32.69 -13.23
CA LEU A 430 12.20 -31.24 -13.49
C LEU A 430 13.60 -30.72 -13.82
N THR A 431 14.64 -31.45 -13.44
CA THR A 431 16.03 -31.15 -13.83
C THR A 431 16.28 -31.27 -15.34
N ARG A 432 15.36 -31.91 -16.08
CA ARG A 432 15.45 -32.17 -17.54
C ARG A 432 14.64 -31.17 -18.38
N LEU A 433 14.36 -29.98 -17.86
CA LEU A 433 13.60 -28.95 -18.59
C LEU A 433 14.31 -28.50 -19.87
N ASP A 434 15.64 -28.54 -19.88
CA ASP A 434 16.52 -28.26 -21.02
C ASP A 434 16.36 -29.27 -22.18
N GLU A 435 15.83 -30.46 -21.91
CA GLU A 435 15.51 -31.47 -22.93
C GLU A 435 14.21 -31.18 -23.71
N GLY A 436 13.62 -29.99 -23.55
CA GLY A 436 12.44 -29.53 -24.31
C GLY A 436 11.10 -29.93 -23.69
N LEU A 437 11.08 -30.28 -22.41
CA LEU A 437 9.85 -30.53 -21.65
C LEU A 437 8.99 -29.26 -21.56
N ARG A 438 7.66 -29.43 -21.68
CA ARG A 438 6.69 -28.32 -21.58
C ARG A 438 5.91 -28.46 -20.29
N VAL A 439 6.34 -27.74 -19.26
CA VAL A 439 5.77 -27.81 -17.91
C VAL A 439 5.13 -26.47 -17.54
N LEU A 440 3.90 -26.53 -17.03
CA LEU A 440 3.21 -25.41 -16.40
C LEU A 440 3.06 -25.72 -14.91
N VAL A 441 3.55 -24.86 -14.04
CA VAL A 441 3.48 -25.03 -12.58
C VAL A 441 2.51 -24.02 -12.01
N PHE A 442 1.44 -24.49 -11.36
CA PHE A 442 0.50 -23.65 -10.62
C PHE A 442 1.02 -23.35 -9.22
N GLU A 443 0.31 -22.51 -8.48
CA GLU A 443 0.74 -21.99 -7.19
C GLU A 443 1.06 -23.10 -6.18
N GLN A 444 2.19 -23.00 -5.50
CA GLN A 444 2.63 -23.93 -4.46
C GLN A 444 2.81 -23.18 -3.13
N ARG A 445 2.70 -23.90 -2.01
CA ARG A 445 2.91 -23.32 -0.67
C ARG A 445 4.36 -22.87 -0.50
N ALA A 446 4.59 -21.83 0.32
CA ALA A 446 5.92 -21.30 0.57
C ALA A 446 6.91 -22.38 1.02
N GLU A 447 6.51 -23.24 1.97
CA GLU A 447 7.36 -24.35 2.44
C GLU A 447 7.84 -25.26 1.30
N THR A 448 6.98 -25.54 0.31
CA THR A 448 7.32 -26.40 -0.83
C THR A 448 8.28 -25.69 -1.79
N LEU A 449 8.09 -24.39 -2.02
CA LEU A 449 8.99 -23.59 -2.85
C LEU A 449 10.37 -23.44 -2.19
N GLU A 450 10.43 -23.27 -0.87
CA GLU A 450 11.68 -23.12 -0.12
C GLU A 450 12.43 -24.45 0.02
N ARG A 451 11.76 -25.48 0.55
CA ARG A 451 12.40 -26.77 0.86
C ARG A 451 12.56 -27.65 -0.38
N GLY A 452 11.57 -27.62 -1.28
CA GLY A 452 11.53 -28.48 -2.46
C GLY A 452 12.28 -27.92 -3.67
N LEU A 453 12.27 -26.60 -3.87
CA LEU A 453 12.88 -25.94 -5.04
C LEU A 453 14.03 -24.99 -4.69
N GLY A 454 14.30 -24.73 -3.41
CA GLY A 454 15.41 -23.89 -2.97
C GLY A 454 15.20 -22.39 -3.16
N PHE A 455 13.95 -21.94 -3.37
CA PHE A 455 13.64 -20.52 -3.46
C PHE A 455 13.76 -19.83 -2.09
N ARG A 456 14.05 -18.53 -2.11
CA ARG A 456 13.79 -17.65 -0.95
C ARG A 456 12.42 -17.03 -1.15
N ILE A 457 11.48 -17.27 -0.24
CA ILE A 457 10.10 -16.85 -0.41
C ILE A 457 9.74 -15.81 0.66
N ALA A 458 8.91 -14.85 0.25
CA ALA A 458 8.17 -14.00 1.17
C ALA A 458 6.70 -14.09 0.77
N GLU A 459 5.84 -14.50 1.70
CA GLU A 459 4.41 -14.55 1.46
C GLU A 459 3.84 -13.14 1.42
N ARG A 460 3.34 -12.73 0.25
CA ARG A 460 2.82 -11.38 0.02
C ARG A 460 1.57 -11.42 -0.85
N GLY A 461 0.56 -10.64 -0.48
CA GLY A 461 -0.63 -10.40 -1.30
C GLY A 461 -0.32 -9.51 -2.52
N ALA A 462 0.36 -10.06 -3.51
CA ALA A 462 0.65 -9.32 -4.74
C ALA A 462 -0.64 -9.13 -5.56
N ARG A 463 -0.95 -7.87 -5.90
CA ARG A 463 -2.11 -7.50 -6.74
C ARG A 463 -1.71 -6.87 -8.06
N ARG A 464 -0.47 -7.11 -8.50
CA ARG A 464 0.06 -6.57 -9.75
C ARG A 464 1.05 -7.56 -10.35
N LEU A 465 0.95 -7.76 -11.65
CA LEU A 465 1.87 -8.54 -12.47
C LEU A 465 2.32 -7.71 -13.66
N PHE A 466 3.49 -8.02 -14.20
CA PHE A 466 4.05 -7.35 -15.37
C PHE A 466 4.40 -8.40 -16.43
N PRO A 467 3.82 -8.32 -17.64
CA PRO A 467 4.25 -9.18 -18.73
C PRO A 467 5.68 -8.83 -19.12
N ARG A 468 6.60 -9.79 -19.03
CA ARG A 468 8.02 -9.62 -19.40
C ARG A 468 8.27 -9.69 -20.90
N ALA A 469 7.40 -10.34 -21.65
CA ALA A 469 7.51 -10.50 -23.09
C ALA A 469 6.11 -10.58 -23.73
N ALA A 470 6.05 -10.23 -25.02
CA ALA A 470 4.85 -10.47 -25.82
C ALA A 470 4.60 -11.98 -25.93
N HIS A 471 3.41 -12.43 -25.52
CA HIS A 471 3.05 -13.85 -25.53
C HIS A 471 1.62 -14.02 -26.04
N PRO A 472 1.28 -15.09 -26.78
CA PRO A 472 -0.09 -15.31 -27.25
C PRO A 472 -1.15 -15.29 -26.14
N VAL A 473 -0.80 -15.72 -24.91
CA VAL A 473 -1.70 -15.71 -23.74
C VAL A 473 -2.02 -14.29 -23.25
N THR A 474 -1.13 -13.32 -23.47
CA THR A 474 -1.35 -11.94 -23.05
C THR A 474 -2.00 -11.08 -24.14
N ARG A 475 -2.33 -11.67 -25.30
CA ARG A 475 -2.93 -10.94 -26.42
C ARG A 475 -4.31 -10.40 -26.03
N GLY A 476 -4.47 -9.08 -26.16
CA GLY A 476 -5.72 -8.39 -25.83
C GLY A 476 -5.90 -8.11 -24.34
N LEU A 477 -4.88 -8.40 -23.52
CA LEU A 477 -4.79 -7.96 -22.12
C LEU A 477 -3.85 -6.76 -22.06
N ASP A 478 -4.32 -5.67 -21.43
CA ASP A 478 -3.52 -4.49 -21.14
C ASP A 478 -3.04 -4.52 -19.68
N GLU A 479 -2.37 -3.45 -19.22
CA GLU A 479 -1.88 -3.34 -17.84
C GLU A 479 -2.99 -3.53 -16.79
N ALA A 480 -4.21 -3.06 -17.07
CA ALA A 480 -5.32 -3.16 -16.13
C ALA A 480 -5.71 -4.62 -15.87
N ALA A 481 -5.64 -5.48 -16.90
CA ALA A 481 -5.88 -6.91 -16.74
C ALA A 481 -4.85 -7.62 -15.82
N PHE A 482 -3.72 -6.97 -15.50
CA PHE A 482 -2.68 -7.52 -14.65
C PHE A 482 -2.61 -6.90 -13.25
N ARG A 483 -3.68 -6.27 -12.77
CA ARG A 483 -3.72 -5.74 -11.41
C ARG A 483 -5.11 -5.82 -10.79
N ASP A 484 -5.18 -5.61 -9.47
CA ASP A 484 -6.41 -5.41 -8.69
C ASP A 484 -7.55 -6.38 -9.08
N TRP A 485 -7.22 -7.66 -9.23
CA TRP A 485 -8.20 -8.69 -9.63
C TRP A 485 -9.31 -8.84 -8.61
N THR A 486 -10.52 -9.09 -9.11
CA THR A 486 -11.68 -9.40 -8.28
C THR A 486 -11.49 -10.72 -7.54
N GLY A 487 -11.90 -10.75 -6.27
CA GLY A 487 -11.84 -11.94 -5.42
C GLY A 487 -10.73 -11.88 -4.38
N SER A 488 -10.38 -13.05 -3.82
CA SER A 488 -9.39 -13.18 -2.76
C SER A 488 -8.35 -14.24 -3.09
N GLY A 489 -7.12 -14.03 -2.61
CA GLY A 489 -6.12 -15.09 -2.55
C GLY A 489 -6.65 -16.25 -1.71
N THR A 490 -6.37 -17.48 -2.12
CA THR A 490 -6.87 -18.69 -1.44
C THR A 490 -5.75 -19.67 -1.09
N LEU A 491 -4.49 -19.33 -1.39
CA LEU A 491 -3.32 -20.16 -1.10
C LEU A 491 -2.90 -20.04 0.37
N VAL A 492 -3.09 -18.86 0.96
CA VAL A 492 -2.85 -18.56 2.37
C VAL A 492 -4.16 -18.14 3.03
N THR A 493 -4.23 -18.28 4.35
CA THR A 493 -5.38 -17.78 5.12
C THR A 493 -5.46 -16.26 5.05
N PRO A 494 -6.66 -15.65 5.13
CA PRO A 494 -6.82 -14.19 5.13
C PRO A 494 -6.05 -13.48 6.26
N HIS A 495 -5.87 -14.20 7.38
CA HIS A 495 -5.03 -13.77 8.50
C HIS A 495 -4.02 -14.87 8.80
N LEU A 496 -2.74 -14.51 8.87
CA LEU A 496 -1.70 -15.45 9.25
C LEU A 496 -1.84 -15.78 10.74
N THR A 497 -1.94 -17.06 11.07
CA THR A 497 -2.05 -17.55 12.45
C THR A 497 -0.85 -18.40 12.80
N GLY A 498 -0.41 -18.36 14.07
CA GLY A 498 0.71 -19.19 14.52
C GLY A 498 2.05 -18.80 13.87
N LEU A 499 2.22 -17.51 13.55
CA LEU A 499 3.48 -16.99 13.02
C LEU A 499 4.66 -17.38 13.94
N PRO A 500 5.82 -17.75 13.38
CA PRO A 500 7.01 -18.06 14.17
C PRO A 500 7.36 -16.92 15.15
N ALA A 501 8.03 -17.26 16.25
CA ALA A 501 8.43 -16.26 17.25
C ALA A 501 9.25 -15.11 16.63
N ALA A 502 10.11 -15.42 15.65
CA ALA A 502 10.93 -14.44 14.93
C ALA A 502 10.12 -13.44 14.09
N GLU A 503 8.90 -13.80 13.67
CA GLU A 503 7.98 -12.95 12.90
C GLU A 503 7.00 -12.18 13.82
N THR A 504 7.00 -12.48 15.12
CA THR A 504 6.08 -11.89 16.11
C THR A 504 6.80 -11.10 17.21
N HIS A 505 8.13 -11.02 17.14
CA HIS A 505 9.00 -10.30 18.08
C HIS A 505 10.06 -9.53 17.29
N ASP A 506 10.72 -8.57 17.96
CA ASP A 506 11.88 -7.91 17.38
C ASP A 506 12.93 -8.96 16.96
N PRO A 507 13.60 -8.81 15.80
CA PRO A 507 14.58 -9.78 15.36
C PRO A 507 15.73 -9.87 16.38
N HIS A 508 15.77 -10.97 17.13
CA HIS A 508 16.82 -11.27 18.11
C HIS A 508 18.04 -11.99 17.51
N GLY A 509 18.03 -12.23 16.20
CA GLY A 509 19.13 -12.87 15.49
C GLY A 509 20.28 -11.91 15.20
N THR A 510 21.49 -12.27 15.59
CA THR A 510 22.69 -11.79 14.92
C THR A 510 22.76 -12.47 13.55
N TRP A 511 22.41 -11.73 12.49
CA TRP A 511 22.71 -12.15 11.13
C TRP A 511 24.22 -12.15 10.97
N CYS A 512 24.81 -13.33 10.80
CA CYS A 512 26.23 -13.54 10.55
C CYS A 512 26.58 -13.40 9.07
#